data_AF-D4A414-F1
#
_entry.id   AF-D4A414-F1
#
_cell.length_a   1.000
_cell.length_b   1.000
_cell.length_c   1.000
_cell.angle_alpha   90.00
_cell.angle_beta   90.00
_cell.angle_gamma   90.00
#
_symmetry.space_group_name_H-M   'P 1'
#
loop_
_entity.id
_entity.type
_entity.pdbx_description
1 polymer ?
#
loop_
_entity_poly.entity_id
_entity_poly.type
_entity_poly.pdbx_seq_one_letter_code
_entity_poly.pdbx_strand_id
1 'polypeptide(L)'
;MQRLFLPPLKALMGSRNVGLLVPKAASRAQCGGGSYGGRRPLRPGQYGTITEVALQSGKGTVSLPSRAAERAVGRWLLVCSGTVAGAVILGGVTRLTESGLSMVDWHLIKEMKPPTSQEEWEAEFQKYQQFPEFKILNHDMTLAEFKFIWYMEYSHRMWGRAVGLAYILPAAYFWRKGWLNRGMKGRVLALCGLVCFQGLLGWYMVKSGLEEKPESYDIPRVSQYRLAAHLGSALILYCGSLWTSLSLLLPQHKIPETRQLLWLRRFAGGTAGLVFLTALSGAFVAGLDAGLVYNSFPKMGESWIPEDLLTFSPILKNVFENPTMVQFDHRLLGVTSVTAITMLYFLSRRIPLPRRTKMAAVTLLALAYAQVALGISTLLMYVPTPLAATHQSGSLALLSGALWLMNELRRVPK
;
A
#
# COMPACT_ATOMS: atom_id res chain seq x y z
N MET A 1 16.40 5.24 25.46
CA MET A 1 15.13 4.90 26.13
C MET A 1 14.62 3.49 25.75
N GLN A 2 15.49 2.46 25.79
CA GLN A 2 15.19 1.09 25.31
C GLN A 2 14.89 0.08 26.43
N ARG A 3 14.72 0.49 27.69
CA ARG A 3 14.70 -0.45 28.84
C ARG A 3 13.33 -0.87 29.38
N LEU A 4 12.24 -0.53 28.72
CA LEU A 4 10.90 -0.94 29.16
C LEU A 4 10.09 -1.35 27.92
N PHE A 5 9.31 -2.43 28.02
CA PHE A 5 8.33 -2.90 27.01
C PHE A 5 8.76 -4.00 26.02
N LEU A 6 9.14 -5.19 26.51
CA LEU A 6 8.82 -6.44 25.80
C LEU A 6 8.48 -7.56 26.82
N PRO A 7 7.21 -7.98 26.98
CA PRO A 7 6.89 -9.32 27.46
C PRO A 7 6.98 -10.33 26.28
N PRO A 8 7.27 -11.61 26.54
CA PRO A 8 7.53 -12.58 25.49
C PRO A 8 6.24 -12.96 24.74
N LEU A 9 6.31 -12.87 23.42
CA LEU A 9 5.26 -13.17 22.45
C LEU A 9 5.04 -14.70 22.29
N LYS A 10 4.81 -15.40 23.42
CA LYS A 10 4.59 -16.85 23.49
C LYS A 10 3.13 -17.25 23.85
N ALA A 11 2.20 -16.30 23.93
CA ALA A 11 0.84 -16.54 24.43
C ALA A 11 -0.31 -16.41 23.40
N LEU A 12 -0.03 -16.24 22.10
CA LEU A 12 -1.07 -16.07 21.06
C LEU A 12 -1.21 -17.24 20.07
N MET A 13 -0.46 -18.32 20.28
CA MET A 13 -0.60 -19.58 19.56
C MET A 13 -1.12 -20.66 20.50
N GLY A 14 -2.41 -20.56 20.86
CA GLY A 14 -3.06 -21.47 21.79
C GLY A 14 -4.50 -21.79 21.36
N SER A 15 -4.65 -22.93 20.70
CA SER A 15 -5.81 -23.83 20.74
C SER A 15 -7.19 -23.37 20.21
N ARG A 16 -7.49 -23.89 19.01
CA ARG A 16 -8.63 -24.74 18.62
C ARG A 16 -10.08 -24.34 18.98
N ASN A 17 -10.92 -24.47 17.95
CA ASN A 17 -12.37 -24.73 17.93
C ASN A 17 -13.32 -23.54 17.99
N VAL A 18 -13.74 -23.05 16.81
CA VAL A 18 -15.15 -22.67 16.59
C VAL A 18 -15.55 -23.09 15.18
N GLY A 19 -16.29 -24.20 15.09
CA GLY A 19 -17.02 -24.57 13.89
C GLY A 19 -18.27 -23.70 13.76
N LEU A 20 -18.57 -23.26 12.54
CA LEU A 20 -19.83 -22.57 12.24
C LEU A 20 -20.58 -23.30 11.13
N LEU A 21 -21.79 -23.68 11.52
CA LEU A 21 -22.76 -24.53 10.85
C LEU A 21 -23.29 -23.92 9.55
N VAL A 22 -23.41 -24.80 8.56
CA VAL A 22 -24.23 -24.64 7.35
C VAL A 22 -25.62 -25.20 7.64
N PRO A 23 -26.72 -24.55 7.23
CA PRO A 23 -27.97 -25.24 6.99
C PRO A 23 -28.23 -25.36 5.48
N LYS A 24 -28.55 -26.60 5.07
CA LYS A 24 -29.00 -27.01 3.75
C LYS A 24 -30.39 -27.63 3.93
N ALA A 25 -31.44 -27.02 3.39
CA ALA A 25 -32.78 -27.56 3.09
C ALA A 25 -33.65 -26.37 2.60
N ALA A 26 -34.61 -26.46 1.68
CA ALA A 26 -35.37 -27.59 1.19
C ALA A 26 -35.86 -27.34 -0.26
N SER A 27 -36.10 -28.43 -0.98
CA SER A 27 -36.85 -28.53 -2.22
C SER A 27 -38.29 -28.97 -1.94
N ARG A 28 -39.29 -28.31 -2.56
CA ARG A 28 -40.54 -28.89 -3.12
C ARG A 28 -41.54 -27.79 -3.45
N ALA A 29 -42.04 -27.76 -4.68
CA ALA A 29 -43.41 -28.15 -5.02
C ALA A 29 -43.77 -27.68 -6.44
N GLN A 30 -44.43 -28.58 -7.18
CA GLN A 30 -44.86 -28.48 -8.56
C GLN A 30 -46.25 -27.84 -8.70
N CYS A 31 -46.58 -27.52 -9.96
CA CYS A 31 -47.88 -27.57 -10.64
C CYS A 31 -48.70 -26.29 -10.86
N GLY A 32 -49.22 -26.21 -12.10
CA GLY A 32 -50.16 -25.23 -12.67
C GLY A 32 -49.48 -24.33 -13.70
N GLY A 33 -49.63 -24.46 -15.02
CA GLY A 33 -50.77 -24.90 -15.83
C GLY A 33 -51.28 -23.69 -16.62
N GLY A 34 -51.04 -23.62 -17.94
CA GLY A 34 -51.52 -22.52 -18.78
C GLY A 34 -50.89 -22.46 -20.17
N SER A 35 -51.48 -23.19 -21.13
CA SER A 35 -51.22 -23.13 -22.57
C SER A 35 -51.95 -21.94 -23.21
N TYR A 36 -51.42 -21.34 -24.28
CA TYR A 36 -52.08 -21.13 -25.59
C TYR A 36 -51.31 -20.15 -26.51
N GLY A 37 -51.05 -20.62 -27.74
CA GLY A 37 -50.94 -19.86 -29.00
C GLY A 37 -49.63 -19.10 -29.27
N GLY A 38 -48.98 -19.17 -30.43
CA GLY A 38 -49.26 -19.79 -31.72
C GLY A 38 -48.31 -19.24 -32.82
N ARG A 39 -48.18 -20.02 -33.90
CA ARG A 39 -47.64 -19.70 -35.26
C ARG A 39 -46.13 -19.86 -35.57
N ARG A 40 -45.86 -21.06 -36.10
CA ARG A 40 -45.08 -21.53 -37.29
C ARG A 40 -43.95 -20.67 -37.92
N PRO A 41 -42.84 -21.31 -38.34
CA PRO A 41 -41.82 -20.73 -39.22
C PRO A 41 -42.06 -21.07 -40.71
N LEU A 42 -41.55 -20.23 -41.62
CA LEU A 42 -41.49 -20.48 -43.08
C LEU A 42 -40.02 -20.63 -43.56
N ARG A 43 -39.89 -21.38 -44.65
CA ARG A 43 -38.77 -22.17 -45.18
C ARG A 43 -37.60 -21.39 -45.84
N PRO A 44 -36.45 -22.07 -46.10
CA PRO A 44 -35.23 -21.48 -46.67
C PRO A 44 -35.22 -21.47 -48.21
N GLY A 45 -34.53 -20.47 -48.80
CA GLY A 45 -34.24 -20.35 -50.22
C GLY A 45 -32.75 -20.48 -50.51
N GLN A 46 -32.40 -21.39 -51.43
CA GLN A 46 -31.11 -21.55 -52.09
C GLN A 46 -30.76 -20.32 -52.94
N TYR A 47 -29.46 -20.08 -53.19
CA TYR A 47 -28.83 -19.80 -54.51
C TYR A 47 -27.42 -19.22 -54.29
N GLY A 48 -26.43 -19.77 -55.00
CA GLY A 48 -25.18 -19.05 -55.32
C GLY A 48 -23.88 -19.66 -54.81
N THR A 49 -23.38 -20.67 -55.52
CA THR A 49 -21.98 -21.10 -55.48
C THR A 49 -21.11 -20.04 -56.17
N ILE A 50 -20.19 -19.39 -55.44
CA ILE A 50 -19.02 -18.74 -56.03
C ILE A 50 -17.80 -19.24 -55.26
N THR A 51 -17.01 -20.05 -55.96
CA THR A 51 -15.68 -20.49 -55.57
C THR A 51 -14.72 -19.33 -55.85
N GLU A 52 -14.17 -18.70 -54.82
CA GLU A 52 -13.03 -17.80 -54.96
C GLU A 52 -11.78 -18.43 -54.33
N VAL A 53 -10.76 -18.52 -55.18
CA VAL A 53 -9.46 -19.15 -54.99
C VAL A 53 -8.52 -18.18 -54.27
N ALA A 54 -7.82 -18.72 -53.27
CA ALA A 54 -6.49 -18.35 -52.78
C ALA A 54 -6.07 -16.86 -52.72
N LEU A 55 -5.89 -16.37 -51.49
CA LEU A 55 -4.71 -15.57 -51.13
C LEU A 55 -4.40 -15.77 -49.63
N GLN A 56 -3.44 -16.65 -49.38
CA GLN A 56 -2.72 -16.75 -48.11
C GLN A 56 -1.99 -15.43 -47.86
N SER A 57 -2.40 -14.69 -46.83
CA SER A 57 -1.57 -13.68 -46.20
C SER A 57 -1.70 -13.85 -44.69
N GLY A 58 -0.77 -14.60 -44.10
CA GLY A 58 -0.60 -14.71 -42.66
C GLY A 58 -0.31 -13.36 -42.01
N LYS A 59 -1.35 -12.71 -41.49
CA LYS A 59 -1.22 -11.66 -40.48
C LYS A 59 -1.79 -12.25 -39.20
N GLY A 60 -0.91 -12.56 -38.25
CA GLY A 60 -1.29 -13.09 -36.94
C GLY A 60 -2.35 -12.20 -36.30
N THR A 61 -3.59 -12.67 -36.24
CA THR A 61 -4.65 -12.04 -35.47
C THR A 61 -4.24 -12.13 -34.01
N VAL A 62 -3.82 -11.01 -33.44
CA VAL A 62 -3.57 -10.90 -32.00
C VAL A 62 -4.91 -11.18 -31.32
N SER A 63 -5.08 -12.42 -30.84
CA SER A 63 -6.29 -12.82 -30.12
C SER A 63 -6.40 -11.95 -28.87
N LEU A 64 -7.56 -11.29 -28.71
CA LEU A 64 -7.85 -10.56 -27.49
C LEU A 64 -7.70 -11.53 -26.30
N PRO A 65 -7.06 -11.11 -25.19
CA PRO A 65 -6.91 -11.98 -24.03
C PRO A 65 -8.26 -12.53 -23.60
N SER A 66 -8.35 -13.83 -23.36
CA SER A 66 -9.59 -14.41 -22.83
C SER A 66 -9.91 -13.80 -21.46
N ARG A 67 -11.19 -13.78 -21.06
CA ARG A 67 -11.57 -13.35 -19.69
C ARG A 67 -10.83 -14.11 -18.59
N ALA A 68 -10.42 -15.35 -18.86
CA ALA A 68 -9.60 -16.13 -17.95
C ALA A 68 -8.18 -15.55 -17.81
N ALA A 69 -7.55 -15.14 -18.91
CA ALA A 69 -6.26 -14.46 -18.91
C ALA A 69 -6.32 -13.11 -18.19
N GLU A 70 -7.37 -12.30 -18.43
CA GLU A 70 -7.57 -11.03 -17.72
C GLU A 70 -7.70 -11.21 -16.21
N ARG A 71 -8.47 -12.21 -15.77
CA ARG A 71 -8.59 -12.56 -14.34
C ARG A 71 -7.28 -13.07 -13.75
N ALA A 72 -6.50 -13.85 -14.50
CA ALA A 72 -5.19 -14.30 -14.05
C ALA A 72 -4.23 -13.13 -13.81
N VAL A 73 -4.16 -12.18 -14.77
CA VAL A 73 -3.40 -10.94 -14.63
C VAL A 73 -3.90 -10.11 -13.45
N GLY A 74 -5.23 -10.00 -13.28
CA GLY A 74 -5.84 -9.29 -12.15
C GLY A 74 -5.47 -9.90 -10.79
N ARG A 75 -5.51 -11.23 -10.65
CA ARG A 75 -5.10 -11.95 -9.43
C ARG A 75 -3.61 -11.79 -9.15
N TRP A 76 -2.77 -11.87 -10.18
CA TRP A 76 -1.34 -11.62 -10.04
C TRP A 76 -1.04 -10.22 -9.51
N LEU A 77 -1.68 -9.19 -10.07
CA LEU A 77 -1.53 -7.81 -9.59
C LEU A 77 -2.09 -7.62 -8.17
N LEU A 78 -3.12 -8.41 -7.79
CA LEU A 78 -3.62 -8.42 -6.42
C LEU A 78 -2.55 -8.95 -5.46
N VAL A 79 -1.95 -10.10 -5.77
CA VAL A 79 -0.86 -10.68 -5.00
C VAL A 79 0.30 -9.70 -4.91
N CYS A 80 0.68 -9.07 -6.02
CA CYS A 80 1.73 -8.06 -6.06
C CYS A 80 1.43 -6.81 -5.22
N SER A 81 0.17 -6.37 -5.17
CA SER A 81 -0.21 -5.28 -4.26
C SER A 81 -0.07 -5.72 -2.79
N GLY A 82 -0.42 -6.97 -2.47
CA GLY A 82 -0.24 -7.56 -1.14
C GLY A 82 1.24 -7.66 -0.73
N THR A 83 2.13 -8.04 -1.65
CA THR A 83 3.58 -8.09 -1.35
C THR A 83 4.15 -6.69 -1.13
N VAL A 84 3.72 -5.67 -1.89
CA VAL A 84 4.11 -4.27 -1.64
C VAL A 84 3.59 -3.78 -0.29
N ALA A 85 2.34 -4.10 0.08
CA ALA A 85 1.81 -3.77 1.41
C ALA A 85 2.65 -4.42 2.53
N GLY A 86 3.01 -5.69 2.38
CA GLY A 86 3.94 -6.37 3.30
C GLY A 86 5.29 -5.66 3.40
N ALA A 87 5.84 -5.18 2.27
CA ALA A 87 7.10 -4.46 2.23
C ALA A 87 7.03 -3.14 2.99
N VAL A 88 5.96 -2.37 2.78
CA VAL A 88 5.73 -1.10 3.48
C VAL A 88 5.60 -1.34 4.98
N ILE A 89 4.81 -2.33 5.42
CA ILE A 89 4.64 -2.64 6.85
C ILE A 89 5.99 -3.06 7.48
N LEU A 90 6.70 -3.99 6.85
CA LEU A 90 7.99 -4.46 7.34
C LEU A 90 9.03 -3.34 7.37
N GLY A 91 9.07 -2.48 6.35
CA GLY A 91 9.95 -1.31 6.33
C GLY A 91 9.62 -0.28 7.40
N GLY A 92 8.33 -0.10 7.72
CA GLY A 92 7.90 0.70 8.86
C GLY A 92 8.42 0.15 10.18
N VAL A 93 8.33 -1.17 10.39
CA VAL A 93 8.90 -1.82 11.58
C VAL A 93 10.42 -1.69 11.62
N THR A 94 11.13 -1.93 10.51
CA THR A 94 12.59 -1.76 10.42
C THR A 94 13.02 -0.34 10.77
N ARG A 95 12.28 0.70 10.37
CA ARG A 95 12.55 2.08 10.79
C ARG A 95 12.24 2.32 12.26
N LEU A 96 11.06 1.89 12.74
CA LEU A 96 10.63 2.07 14.14
C LEU A 96 11.47 1.29 15.16
N THR A 97 12.28 0.34 14.69
CA THR A 97 13.24 -0.42 15.50
C THR A 97 14.68 0.04 15.26
N GLU A 98 14.88 1.18 14.58
CA GLU A 98 16.20 1.74 14.24
C GLU A 98 17.15 0.72 13.61
N SER A 99 16.61 -0.12 12.73
CA SER A 99 17.34 -1.22 12.12
C SER A 99 17.78 -0.92 10.68
N GLY A 100 17.36 0.21 10.10
CA GLY A 100 17.52 0.47 8.66
C GLY A 100 18.94 0.76 8.16
N LEU A 101 19.94 0.80 9.04
CA LEU A 101 21.35 1.09 8.74
C LEU A 101 22.31 0.04 9.33
N SER A 102 21.79 -1.10 9.76
CA SER A 102 22.55 -2.22 10.36
C SER A 102 23.38 -3.02 9.34
N MET A 103 22.96 -3.05 8.08
CA MET A 103 23.65 -3.71 6.96
C MET A 103 24.36 -2.68 6.09
N VAL A 104 25.66 -2.52 6.35
CA VAL A 104 26.50 -1.51 5.69
C VAL A 104 26.73 -1.81 4.20
N ASP A 105 27.02 -3.07 3.90
CA ASP A 105 27.26 -3.48 2.52
C ASP A 105 25.93 -3.57 1.76
N TRP A 106 25.99 -3.24 0.46
CA TRP A 106 24.85 -3.43 -0.44
C TRP A 106 25.28 -4.18 -1.69
N HIS A 107 24.91 -5.46 -1.75
CA HIS A 107 25.09 -6.30 -2.91
C HIS A 107 23.76 -6.88 -3.37
N LEU A 108 23.50 -6.86 -4.68
CA LEU A 108 22.23 -7.35 -5.23
C LEU A 108 21.99 -8.85 -4.94
N ILE A 109 23.05 -9.67 -4.99
CA ILE A 109 22.97 -11.14 -4.87
C ILE A 109 23.81 -11.69 -3.71
N LYS A 110 25.03 -11.16 -3.47
CA LYS A 110 25.98 -11.78 -2.50
C LYS A 110 25.43 -11.84 -1.07
N GLU A 111 24.70 -10.81 -0.64
CA GLU A 111 24.07 -10.71 0.68
C GLU A 111 22.68 -11.39 0.74
N MET A 112 22.42 -12.39 -0.10
CA MET A 112 21.25 -13.24 0.07
C MET A 112 21.46 -14.32 1.13
N LYS A 113 22.71 -14.59 1.52
CA LYS A 113 23.05 -15.53 2.60
C LYS A 113 23.36 -14.75 3.88
N PRO A 114 22.64 -14.96 4.99
CA PRO A 114 22.95 -14.32 6.26
C PRO A 114 24.22 -14.93 6.89
N PRO A 115 24.90 -14.20 7.79
CA PRO A 115 25.99 -14.75 8.59
C PRO A 115 25.52 -15.98 9.38
N THR A 116 26.28 -17.05 9.26
CA THR A 116 26.00 -18.37 9.83
C THR A 116 26.97 -18.76 10.93
N SER A 117 28.24 -18.32 10.84
CA SER A 117 29.24 -18.57 11.88
C SER A 117 29.37 -17.39 12.85
N GLN A 118 29.93 -17.65 14.03
CA GLN A 118 30.20 -16.60 15.01
C GLN A 118 31.21 -15.57 14.47
N GLU A 119 32.23 -16.03 13.74
CA GLU A 119 33.23 -15.19 13.08
C GLU A 119 32.60 -14.27 12.02
N GLU A 120 31.69 -14.79 11.18
CA GLU A 120 30.96 -13.97 10.20
C GLU A 120 30.11 -12.88 10.90
N TRP A 121 29.48 -13.22 12.03
CA TRP A 121 28.71 -12.25 12.82
C TRP A 121 29.58 -11.17 13.47
N GLU A 122 30.74 -11.54 13.99
CA GLU A 122 31.70 -10.59 14.57
C GLU A 122 32.26 -9.66 13.50
N ALA A 123 32.55 -10.17 12.30
CA ALA A 123 33.01 -9.35 11.17
C ALA A 123 31.96 -8.33 10.73
N GLU A 124 30.69 -8.73 10.59
CA GLU A 124 29.59 -7.80 10.27
C GLU A 124 29.38 -6.76 11.38
N PHE A 125 29.47 -7.17 12.64
CA PHE A 125 29.34 -6.25 13.77
C PHE A 125 30.50 -5.25 13.80
N GLN A 126 31.73 -5.69 13.57
CA GLN A 126 32.91 -4.81 13.47
C GLN A 126 32.75 -3.76 12.36
N LYS A 127 32.15 -4.12 11.21
CA LYS A 127 31.82 -3.14 10.16
C LYS A 127 30.82 -2.12 10.68
N TYR A 128 29.72 -2.55 11.30
CA TYR A 128 28.70 -1.66 11.85
C TYR A 128 29.28 -0.68 12.89
N GLN A 129 30.21 -1.15 13.73
CA GLN A 129 30.92 -0.33 14.71
C GLN A 129 31.71 0.86 14.11
N GLN A 130 32.04 0.80 12.81
CA GLN A 130 32.72 1.90 12.13
C GLN A 130 31.79 3.06 11.77
N PHE A 131 30.47 2.89 11.84
CA PHE A 131 29.50 3.89 11.38
C PHE A 131 28.97 4.78 12.51
N PRO A 132 28.51 6.00 12.18
CA PRO A 132 28.06 6.98 13.17
C PRO A 132 26.93 6.48 14.06
N GLU A 133 26.01 5.66 13.54
CA GLU A 133 24.87 5.15 14.32
C GLU A 133 25.34 4.32 15.53
N PHE A 134 26.32 3.43 15.33
CA PHE A 134 26.96 2.72 16.43
C PHE A 134 27.70 3.68 17.36
N LYS A 135 28.56 4.55 16.80
CA LYS A 135 29.40 5.47 17.60
C LYS A 135 28.59 6.42 18.49
N ILE A 136 27.41 6.86 18.04
CA ILE A 136 26.62 7.91 18.70
C ILE A 136 25.48 7.29 19.54
N LEU A 137 24.66 6.43 18.93
CA LEU A 137 23.43 5.93 19.56
C LEU A 137 23.59 4.56 20.22
N ASN A 138 24.36 3.67 19.59
CA ASN A 138 24.38 2.25 19.91
C ASN A 138 25.75 1.77 20.44
N HIS A 139 26.55 2.64 21.06
CA HIS A 139 27.95 2.36 21.42
C HIS A 139 28.12 1.21 22.43
N ASP A 140 27.10 0.97 23.26
CA ASP A 140 27.05 -0.12 24.23
C ASP A 140 26.33 -1.38 23.72
N MET A 141 25.96 -1.42 22.44
CA MET A 141 25.18 -2.51 21.86
C MET A 141 25.95 -3.83 21.89
N THR A 142 25.29 -4.89 22.34
CA THR A 142 25.82 -6.24 22.32
C THR A 142 25.66 -6.88 20.93
N LEU A 143 26.45 -7.93 20.65
CA LEU A 143 26.28 -8.71 19.42
C LEU A 143 24.87 -9.31 19.29
N ALA A 144 24.22 -9.65 20.40
CA ALA A 144 22.86 -10.20 20.39
C ALA A 144 21.82 -9.17 19.95
N GLU A 145 21.96 -7.92 20.40
CA GLU A 145 21.12 -6.79 19.99
C GLU A 145 21.39 -6.41 18.53
N PHE A 146 22.66 -6.40 18.11
CA PHE A 146 23.04 -6.21 16.71
C PHE A 146 22.39 -7.25 15.79
N LYS A 147 22.41 -8.53 16.17
CA LYS A 147 21.75 -9.61 15.41
C LYS A 147 20.27 -9.32 15.19
N PHE A 148 19.56 -8.77 16.19
CA PHE A 148 18.15 -8.44 16.05
C PHE A 148 17.91 -7.37 14.97
N ILE A 149 18.62 -6.24 15.04
CA ILE A 149 18.45 -5.16 14.07
C ILE A 149 18.89 -5.59 12.67
N TRP A 150 19.97 -6.37 12.57
CA TRP A 150 20.46 -6.94 11.32
C TRP A 150 19.41 -7.84 10.67
N TYR A 151 18.78 -8.74 11.44
CA TYR A 151 17.73 -9.62 10.91
C TYR A 151 16.48 -8.85 10.48
N MET A 152 16.12 -7.75 11.15
CA MET A 152 15.01 -6.89 10.73
C MET A 152 15.29 -6.25 9.37
N GLU A 153 16.49 -5.68 9.19
CA GLU A 153 16.87 -5.08 7.90
C GLU A 153 17.00 -6.12 6.79
N TYR A 154 17.67 -7.23 7.08
CA TYR A 154 17.80 -8.35 6.17
C TYR A 154 16.43 -8.85 5.69
N SER A 155 15.48 -9.02 6.61
CA SER A 155 14.12 -9.43 6.29
C SER A 155 13.44 -8.43 5.35
N HIS A 156 13.57 -7.13 5.62
CA HIS A 156 13.02 -6.09 4.76
C HIS A 156 13.65 -6.09 3.35
N ARG A 157 14.98 -6.19 3.26
CA ARG A 157 15.72 -6.28 1.99
C ARG A 157 15.34 -7.53 1.20
N MET A 158 15.24 -8.70 1.84
CA MET A 158 14.82 -9.94 1.19
C MET A 158 13.39 -9.85 0.68
N TRP A 159 12.49 -9.25 1.47
CA TRP A 159 11.12 -9.04 1.04
C TRP A 159 11.03 -8.10 -0.17
N GLY A 160 11.84 -7.03 -0.19
CA GLY A 160 11.97 -6.16 -1.36
C GLY A 160 12.42 -6.90 -2.62
N ARG A 161 13.41 -7.80 -2.50
CA ARG A 161 13.83 -8.69 -3.61
C ARG A 161 12.71 -9.61 -4.07
N ALA A 162 11.97 -10.20 -3.12
CA ALA A 162 10.82 -11.05 -3.42
C ALA A 162 9.70 -10.28 -4.16
N VAL A 163 9.43 -9.02 -3.77
CA VAL A 163 8.54 -8.12 -4.51
C VAL A 163 9.05 -7.93 -5.94
N GLY A 164 10.35 -7.66 -6.12
CA GLY A 164 11.02 -7.60 -7.42
C GLY A 164 10.68 -8.77 -8.33
N LEU A 165 10.93 -9.99 -7.83
CA LEU A 165 10.66 -11.24 -8.56
C LEU A 165 9.17 -11.46 -8.83
N ALA A 166 8.30 -11.14 -7.86
CA ALA A 166 6.85 -11.28 -7.98
C ALA A 166 6.25 -10.41 -9.10
N TYR A 167 6.85 -9.24 -9.39
CA TYR A 167 6.47 -8.44 -10.54
C TYR A 167 7.15 -8.94 -11.83
N ILE A 168 8.47 -9.07 -11.83
CA ILE A 168 9.24 -9.26 -13.08
C ILE A 168 8.99 -10.61 -13.73
N LEU A 169 8.99 -11.72 -12.96
CA LEU A 169 8.87 -13.07 -13.54
C LEU A 169 7.49 -13.33 -14.17
N PRO A 170 6.36 -13.05 -13.49
CA PRO A 170 5.05 -13.25 -14.11
C PRO A 170 4.76 -12.23 -15.22
N ALA A 171 5.29 -11.00 -15.12
CA ALA A 171 5.19 -10.01 -16.19
C ALA A 171 5.83 -10.53 -17.49
N ALA A 172 7.06 -11.05 -17.42
CA ALA A 172 7.75 -11.64 -18.56
C ALA A 172 6.97 -12.85 -19.14
N TYR A 173 6.43 -13.71 -18.26
CA TYR A 173 5.60 -14.84 -18.67
C TYR A 173 4.33 -14.40 -19.41
N PHE A 174 3.55 -13.47 -18.84
CA PHE A 174 2.31 -12.98 -19.46
C PHE A 174 2.55 -12.19 -20.75
N TRP A 175 3.67 -11.48 -20.83
CA TRP A 175 4.10 -10.81 -22.06
C TRP A 175 4.36 -11.81 -23.17
N ARG A 176 5.14 -12.87 -22.90
CA ARG A 176 5.45 -13.94 -23.86
C ARG A 176 4.20 -14.71 -24.29
N LYS A 177 3.24 -14.91 -23.38
CA LYS A 177 1.95 -15.56 -23.68
C LYS A 177 0.95 -14.67 -24.43
N GLY A 178 1.25 -13.39 -24.63
CA GLY A 178 0.35 -12.46 -25.31
C GLY A 178 -0.89 -12.07 -24.50
N TRP A 179 -0.90 -12.29 -23.19
CA TRP A 179 -2.06 -12.02 -22.32
C TRP A 179 -2.22 -10.54 -21.97
N LEU A 180 -1.23 -9.72 -22.30
CA LEU A 180 -1.22 -8.28 -22.05
C LEU A 180 -1.60 -7.53 -23.33
N ASN A 181 -2.76 -6.88 -23.33
CA ASN A 181 -3.12 -5.94 -24.41
C ASN A 181 -2.18 -4.72 -24.42
N ARG A 182 -2.21 -3.91 -25.50
CA ARG A 182 -1.28 -2.79 -25.70
C ARG A 182 -1.27 -1.79 -24.53
N GLY A 183 -2.43 -1.47 -23.97
CA GLY A 183 -2.53 -0.58 -22.80
C GLY A 183 -1.99 -1.21 -21.53
N MET A 184 -2.22 -2.51 -21.32
CA MET A 184 -1.71 -3.25 -20.16
C MET A 184 -0.19 -3.41 -20.21
N LYS A 185 0.39 -3.60 -21.40
CA LYS A 185 1.85 -3.64 -21.60
C LYS A 185 2.53 -2.38 -21.04
N GLY A 186 2.01 -1.20 -21.39
CA GLY A 186 2.52 0.08 -20.86
C GLY A 186 2.39 0.19 -19.33
N ARG A 187 1.24 -0.24 -18.77
CA ARG A 187 1.03 -0.24 -17.31
C ARG A 187 1.99 -1.19 -16.58
N VAL A 188 2.13 -2.42 -17.07
CA VAL A 188 3.04 -3.41 -16.47
C VAL A 188 4.48 -2.93 -16.53
N LEU A 189 4.92 -2.35 -17.66
CA LEU A 189 6.26 -1.74 -17.76
C LEU A 189 6.45 -0.61 -16.74
N ALA A 190 5.46 0.26 -16.57
CA ALA A 190 5.51 1.32 -15.56
C ALA A 190 5.59 0.76 -14.13
N LEU A 191 4.81 -0.28 -13.81
CA LEU A 191 4.84 -0.93 -12.49
C LEU A 191 6.20 -1.61 -12.24
N CYS A 192 6.73 -2.35 -13.21
CA CYS A 192 8.08 -2.93 -13.11
C CYS A 192 9.16 -1.86 -12.98
N GLY A 193 9.04 -0.75 -13.71
CA GLY A 193 9.93 0.40 -13.57
C GLY A 193 9.90 1.00 -12.17
N LEU A 194 8.72 1.17 -11.58
CA LEU A 194 8.54 1.62 -10.20
C LEU A 194 9.16 0.65 -9.18
N VAL A 195 9.09 -0.66 -9.42
CA VAL A 195 9.73 -1.69 -8.57
C VAL A 195 11.25 -1.57 -8.62
N CYS A 196 11.85 -1.42 -9.80
CA CYS A 196 13.29 -1.16 -9.92
C CYS A 196 13.68 0.16 -9.24
N PHE A 197 12.84 1.19 -9.39
CA PHE A 197 13.03 2.48 -8.74
C PHE A 197 12.95 2.39 -7.20
N GLN A 198 12.13 1.51 -6.63
CA GLN A 198 12.15 1.22 -5.18
C GLN A 198 13.52 0.72 -4.73
N GLY A 199 14.12 -0.22 -5.47
CA GLY A 199 15.45 -0.73 -5.16
C GLY A 199 16.52 0.36 -5.23
N LEU A 200 16.46 1.23 -6.24
CA LEU A 200 17.37 2.38 -6.38
C LEU A 200 17.21 3.39 -5.23
N LEU A 201 15.97 3.75 -4.87
CA LEU A 201 15.72 4.64 -3.74
C LEU A 201 16.15 4.03 -2.40
N GLY A 202 15.91 2.74 -2.19
CA GLY A 202 16.33 2.03 -0.98
C GLY A 202 17.86 2.01 -0.85
N TRP A 203 18.58 1.70 -1.94
CA TRP A 203 20.04 1.81 -1.98
C TRP A 203 20.51 3.24 -1.68
N TYR A 204 19.88 4.24 -2.30
CA TYR A 204 20.22 5.65 -2.09
C TYR A 204 20.00 6.07 -0.62
N MET A 205 18.89 5.66 0.00
CA MET A 205 18.60 5.91 1.42
C MET A 205 19.70 5.37 2.33
N VAL A 206 20.09 4.09 2.16
CA VAL A 206 21.13 3.45 2.99
C VAL A 206 22.47 4.15 2.79
N LYS A 207 22.95 4.27 1.55
CA LYS A 207 24.23 4.91 1.24
C LYS A 207 24.34 6.27 1.92
N SER A 208 23.26 7.05 1.80
CA SER A 208 23.22 8.41 2.29
C SER A 208 22.98 8.56 3.80
N GLY A 209 22.56 7.50 4.48
CA GLY A 209 22.44 7.44 5.94
C GLY A 209 23.75 7.03 6.62
N LEU A 210 24.64 6.37 5.87
CA LEU A 210 25.98 5.96 6.32
C LEU A 210 27.04 7.06 6.13
N GLU A 211 26.73 8.11 5.36
CA GLU A 211 27.63 9.25 5.14
C GLU A 211 27.79 10.08 6.43
N GLU A 212 29.03 10.20 6.93
CA GLU A 212 29.38 11.14 8.00
C GLU A 212 29.17 12.57 7.49
N LYS A 213 28.30 13.34 8.16
CA LYS A 213 28.10 14.77 7.87
C LYS A 213 29.09 15.57 8.70
N PRO A 214 30.10 16.22 8.08
CA PRO A 214 31.17 16.89 8.84
C PRO A 214 30.70 18.08 9.69
N GLU A 215 29.53 18.64 9.38
CA GLU A 215 29.07 19.93 9.92
C GLU A 215 27.75 19.85 10.71
N SER A 216 27.25 18.66 11.02
CA SER A 216 26.03 18.51 11.83
C SER A 216 26.21 17.48 12.93
N TYR A 217 25.99 17.87 14.18
CA TYR A 217 25.71 16.96 15.31
C TYR A 217 24.35 16.23 15.16
N ASP A 218 23.75 16.29 13.97
CA ASP A 218 22.50 15.61 13.68
C ASP A 218 22.69 14.10 13.80
N ILE A 219 21.76 13.49 14.54
CA ILE A 219 21.66 12.04 14.69
C ILE A 219 21.69 11.40 13.29
N PRO A 220 22.57 10.42 13.03
CA PRO A 220 22.67 9.74 11.74
C PRO A 220 21.34 9.04 11.46
N ARG A 221 20.56 9.63 10.54
CA ARG A 221 19.24 9.14 10.16
C ARG A 221 19.00 9.36 8.68
N VAL A 222 18.18 8.48 8.10
CA VAL A 222 17.72 8.66 6.72
C VAL A 222 16.89 9.93 6.66
N SER A 223 17.25 10.86 5.77
CA SER A 223 16.51 12.10 5.57
C SER A 223 15.02 11.82 5.33
N GLN A 224 14.16 12.58 6.01
CA GLN A 224 12.71 12.51 5.88
C GLN A 224 12.24 12.70 4.43
N TYR A 225 12.98 13.45 3.62
CA TYR A 225 12.71 13.60 2.19
C TYR A 225 12.91 12.29 1.42
N ARG A 226 13.99 11.56 1.70
CA ARG A 226 14.27 10.27 1.05
C ARG A 226 13.27 9.21 1.51
N LEU A 227 12.94 9.20 2.80
CA LEU A 227 11.90 8.34 3.37
C LEU A 227 10.53 8.61 2.72
N ALA A 228 10.14 9.87 2.59
CA ALA A 228 8.90 10.27 1.93
C ALA A 228 8.89 9.91 0.44
N ALA A 229 10.02 10.09 -0.28
CA ALA A 229 10.13 9.68 -1.67
C ALA A 229 9.98 8.16 -1.84
N HIS A 230 10.63 7.37 -0.97
CA HIS A 230 10.53 5.91 -0.99
C HIS A 230 9.13 5.42 -0.65
N LEU A 231 8.55 5.88 0.47
CA LEU A 231 7.18 5.54 0.84
C LEU A 231 6.19 6.00 -0.23
N GLY A 232 6.29 7.24 -0.71
CA GLY A 232 5.37 7.79 -1.72
C GLY A 232 5.39 7.02 -3.03
N SER A 233 6.58 6.64 -3.52
CA SER A 233 6.70 5.81 -4.71
C SER A 233 6.23 4.36 -4.49
N ALA A 234 6.43 3.79 -3.29
CA ALA A 234 5.83 2.52 -2.89
C ALA A 234 4.29 2.58 -2.86
N LEU A 235 3.72 3.69 -2.34
CA LEU A 235 2.27 3.92 -2.35
C LEU A 235 1.73 4.09 -3.77
N ILE A 236 2.44 4.76 -4.67
CA ILE A 236 2.05 4.86 -6.09
C ILE A 236 2.05 3.48 -6.76
N LEU A 237 3.10 2.68 -6.53
CA LEU A 237 3.17 1.29 -7.00
C LEU A 237 2.00 0.47 -6.47
N TYR A 238 1.73 0.57 -5.17
CA TYR A 238 0.62 -0.10 -4.49
C TYR A 238 -0.74 0.29 -5.10
N CYS A 239 -1.01 1.60 -5.21
CA CYS A 239 -2.24 2.12 -5.78
C CYS A 239 -2.41 1.68 -7.23
N GLY A 240 -1.37 1.77 -8.05
CA GLY A 240 -1.39 1.38 -9.45
C GLY A 240 -1.70 -0.11 -9.65
N SER A 241 -1.04 -0.97 -8.86
CA SER A 241 -1.25 -2.42 -8.89
C SER A 241 -2.63 -2.82 -8.39
N LEU A 242 -3.05 -2.29 -7.23
CA LEU A 242 -4.36 -2.58 -6.66
C LEU A 242 -5.49 -2.07 -7.55
N TRP A 243 -5.41 -0.83 -8.03
CA TRP A 243 -6.41 -0.25 -8.95
C TRP A 243 -6.56 -1.08 -10.23
N THR A 244 -5.43 -1.51 -10.81
CA THR A 244 -5.43 -2.33 -12.03
C THR A 244 -6.00 -3.71 -11.76
N SER A 245 -5.63 -4.33 -10.63
CA SER A 245 -6.19 -5.61 -10.17
C SER A 245 -7.72 -5.52 -10.00
N LEU A 246 -8.21 -4.56 -9.22
CA LEU A 246 -9.63 -4.36 -8.99
C LEU A 246 -10.37 -4.13 -10.30
N SER A 247 -9.82 -3.32 -11.20
CA SER A 247 -10.42 -3.07 -12.53
C SER A 247 -10.54 -4.32 -13.41
N LEU A 248 -9.69 -5.33 -13.23
CA LEU A 248 -9.74 -6.59 -13.98
C LEU A 248 -10.61 -7.66 -13.31
N LEU A 249 -10.70 -7.64 -11.98
CA LEU A 249 -11.41 -8.66 -11.20
C LEU A 249 -12.85 -8.28 -10.91
N LEU A 250 -13.13 -7.00 -10.72
CA LEU A 250 -14.44 -6.52 -10.31
C LEU A 250 -15.27 -6.10 -11.52
N PRO A 251 -16.46 -6.71 -11.74
CA PRO A 251 -17.35 -6.26 -12.79
C PRO A 251 -17.87 -4.86 -12.46
N GLN A 252 -17.81 -3.97 -13.45
CA GLN A 252 -18.29 -2.59 -13.31
C GLN A 252 -19.82 -2.54 -13.29
N HIS A 253 -20.36 -1.67 -12.45
CA HIS A 253 -21.79 -1.41 -12.37
C HIS A 253 -22.23 -0.39 -13.42
N LYS A 254 -23.32 -0.69 -14.14
CA LYS A 254 -24.01 0.30 -14.98
C LYS A 254 -24.90 1.16 -14.09
N ILE A 255 -24.38 2.29 -13.62
CA ILE A 255 -25.14 3.25 -12.80
C ILE A 255 -25.58 4.40 -13.71
N PRO A 256 -26.87 4.79 -13.71
CA PRO A 256 -27.34 5.95 -14.47
C PRO A 256 -26.51 7.20 -14.16
N GLU A 257 -26.02 7.86 -15.20
CA GLU A 257 -25.19 9.06 -15.07
C GLU A 257 -26.04 10.26 -14.65
N THR A 258 -25.99 10.63 -13.37
CA THR A 258 -26.62 11.83 -12.82
C THR A 258 -25.57 12.87 -12.42
N ARG A 259 -25.97 14.16 -12.32
CA ARG A 259 -25.08 15.23 -11.83
C ARG A 259 -24.53 14.93 -10.43
N GLN A 260 -25.38 14.37 -9.56
CA GLN A 260 -25.00 13.95 -8.20
C GLN A 260 -23.93 12.85 -8.22
N LEU A 261 -24.06 11.84 -9.11
CA LEU A 261 -23.07 10.78 -9.25
C LEU A 261 -21.73 11.31 -9.77
N LEU A 262 -21.76 12.22 -10.75
CA LEU A 262 -20.54 12.86 -11.27
C LEU A 262 -19.82 13.66 -10.19
N TRP A 263 -20.56 14.39 -9.36
CA TRP A 263 -19.99 15.13 -8.23
C TRP A 263 -19.45 14.17 -7.15
N LEU A 264 -20.18 13.09 -6.82
CA LEU A 264 -19.72 12.05 -5.90
C LEU A 264 -18.40 11.42 -6.38
N ARG A 265 -18.26 11.14 -7.69
CA ARG A 265 -17.02 10.59 -8.27
C ARG A 265 -15.84 11.56 -8.13
N ARG A 266 -16.05 12.84 -8.44
CA ARG A 266 -15.01 13.88 -8.28
C ARG A 266 -14.60 14.02 -6.82
N PHE A 267 -15.59 14.05 -5.92
CA PHE A 267 -15.34 14.13 -4.49
C PHE A 267 -14.59 12.89 -3.98
N ALA A 268 -15.00 11.68 -4.37
CA ALA A 268 -14.30 10.42 -4.02
C ALA A 268 -12.85 10.40 -4.52
N GLY A 269 -12.60 10.89 -5.74
CA GLY A 269 -11.24 11.04 -6.27
C GLY A 269 -10.39 12.04 -5.47
N GLY A 270 -10.97 13.19 -5.12
CA GLY A 270 -10.33 14.19 -4.25
C GLY A 270 -10.05 13.65 -2.85
N THR A 271 -11.00 12.95 -2.24
CA THR A 271 -10.86 12.30 -0.93
C THR A 271 -9.76 11.24 -0.95
N ALA A 272 -9.67 10.40 -1.99
CA ALA A 272 -8.60 9.42 -2.11
C ALA A 272 -7.21 10.08 -2.29
N GLY A 273 -7.14 11.17 -3.05
CA GLY A 273 -5.93 12.00 -3.15
C GLY A 273 -5.53 12.58 -1.79
N LEU A 274 -6.50 13.06 -1.01
CA LEU A 274 -6.25 13.56 0.34
C LEU A 274 -5.77 12.46 1.29
N VAL A 275 -6.38 11.28 1.28
CA VAL A 275 -5.92 10.10 2.05
C VAL A 275 -4.49 9.71 1.68
N PHE A 276 -4.16 9.73 0.38
CA PHE A 276 -2.79 9.50 -0.09
C PHE A 276 -1.80 10.54 0.45
N LEU A 277 -2.16 11.83 0.42
CA LEU A 277 -1.33 12.90 0.98
C LEU A 277 -1.19 12.79 2.50
N THR A 278 -2.24 12.42 3.23
CA THR A 278 -2.17 12.14 4.67
C THR A 278 -1.21 10.97 4.95
N ALA A 279 -1.31 9.87 4.20
CA ALA A 279 -0.40 8.74 4.33
C ALA A 279 1.06 9.15 4.06
N LEU A 280 1.30 9.94 3.01
CA LEU A 280 2.63 10.46 2.66
C LEU A 280 3.19 11.39 3.74
N SER A 281 2.37 12.28 4.32
CA SER A 281 2.79 13.18 5.40
C SER A 281 3.28 12.42 6.64
N GLY A 282 2.79 11.20 6.86
CA GLY A 282 3.28 10.31 7.93
C GLY A 282 4.76 9.95 7.81
N ALA A 283 5.35 9.93 6.60
CA ALA A 283 6.79 9.71 6.43
C ALA A 283 7.63 10.88 6.96
N PHE A 284 7.12 12.10 6.90
CA PHE A 284 7.81 13.25 7.50
C PHE A 284 7.74 13.16 9.03
N VAL A 285 6.58 12.79 9.57
CA VAL A 285 6.42 12.57 11.03
C VAL A 285 7.38 11.49 11.53
N ALA A 286 7.47 10.36 10.84
CA ALA A 286 8.38 9.28 11.19
C ALA A 286 9.86 9.62 10.93
N GLY A 287 10.17 10.40 9.89
CA GLY A 287 11.54 10.78 9.55
C GLY A 287 12.14 11.80 10.53
N LEU A 288 11.30 12.65 11.13
CA LEU A 288 11.71 13.66 12.11
C LEU A 288 11.50 13.25 13.56
N ASP A 289 10.97 12.06 13.81
CA ASP A 289 10.49 11.59 15.13
C ASP A 289 9.47 12.55 15.76
N ALA A 290 8.74 13.27 14.90
CA ALA A 290 7.78 14.31 15.27
C ALA A 290 6.58 13.78 16.07
N GLY A 291 6.35 12.46 16.05
CA GLY A 291 5.34 11.81 16.89
C GLY A 291 5.61 11.91 18.39
N LEU A 292 6.85 12.22 18.80
CA LEU A 292 7.29 12.37 20.19
C LEU A 292 7.32 13.82 20.69
N VAL A 293 6.94 14.80 19.87
CA VAL A 293 7.04 16.23 20.23
C VAL A 293 5.90 16.63 21.17
N TYR A 294 4.65 16.54 20.71
CA TYR A 294 3.48 16.78 21.55
C TYR A 294 2.64 15.52 21.68
N ASN A 295 2.62 14.86 22.84
CA ASN A 295 1.86 13.63 23.06
C ASN A 295 0.47 13.86 23.69
N SER A 296 -0.19 14.97 23.32
CA SER A 296 -1.58 15.30 23.70
C SER A 296 -2.48 15.49 22.48
N PHE A 297 -3.80 15.35 22.66
CA PHE A 297 -4.83 15.56 21.63
C PHE A 297 -6.14 16.01 22.29
N PRO A 298 -6.95 16.94 21.70
CA PRO A 298 -6.77 17.57 20.38
C PRO A 298 -5.77 18.73 20.36
N LYS A 299 -5.45 19.30 21.53
CA LYS A 299 -4.41 20.33 21.68
C LYS A 299 -3.01 19.75 21.49
N MET A 300 -2.03 20.62 21.23
CA MET A 300 -0.60 20.32 21.20
C MET A 300 0.04 20.99 22.42
N GLY A 301 0.18 20.22 23.51
CA GLY A 301 0.42 20.78 24.84
C GLY A 301 -0.82 21.52 25.34
N GLU A 302 -0.64 22.74 25.84
CA GLU A 302 -1.73 23.60 26.34
C GLU A 302 -2.43 24.42 25.22
N SER A 303 -1.80 24.50 24.05
CA SER A 303 -2.21 25.35 22.93
C SER A 303 -2.84 24.55 21.79
N TRP A 304 -3.74 25.18 21.02
CA TRP A 304 -4.27 24.59 19.78
C TRP A 304 -3.28 24.71 18.62
N ILE A 305 -2.52 25.80 18.61
CA ILE A 305 -1.48 26.12 17.64
C ILE A 305 -0.24 26.46 18.48
N PRO A 306 0.80 25.60 18.50
CA PRO A 306 2.05 25.88 19.19
C PRO A 306 2.77 27.12 18.63
N GLU A 307 3.51 27.81 19.49
CA GLU A 307 4.24 29.04 19.10
C GLU A 307 5.50 28.76 18.29
N ASP A 308 6.02 27.53 18.38
CA ASP A 308 7.27 27.07 17.77
C ASP A 308 7.11 26.55 16.34
N LEU A 309 5.92 26.69 15.72
CA LEU A 309 5.64 26.20 14.36
C LEU A 309 6.50 26.86 13.27
N LEU A 310 6.83 28.15 13.40
CA LEU A 310 7.50 28.93 12.35
C LEU A 310 8.90 29.41 12.77
N THR A 311 9.61 28.60 13.56
CA THR A 311 10.92 28.95 14.15
C THR A 311 12.08 28.90 13.16
N PHE A 312 11.97 28.12 12.08
CA PHE A 312 13.04 28.00 11.09
C PHE A 312 12.93 29.07 9.99
N SER A 313 14.08 29.51 9.48
CA SER A 313 14.19 30.40 8.32
C SER A 313 14.87 29.65 7.16
N PRO A 314 14.35 29.72 5.91
CA PRO A 314 13.11 30.39 5.50
C PRO A 314 11.86 29.67 6.03
N ILE A 315 10.72 30.38 6.08
CA ILE A 315 9.45 29.87 6.64
C ILE A 315 9.05 28.51 6.05
N LEU A 316 9.29 28.30 4.74
CA LEU A 316 9.01 27.05 4.03
C LEU A 316 9.73 25.82 4.62
N LYS A 317 10.88 26.02 5.27
CA LYS A 317 11.64 24.95 5.92
C LYS A 317 10.84 24.31 7.06
N ASN A 318 9.98 25.08 7.75
CA ASN A 318 9.17 24.55 8.84
C ASN A 318 8.21 23.45 8.37
N VAL A 319 7.60 23.60 7.20
CA VAL A 319 6.60 22.66 6.66
C VAL A 319 7.15 21.23 6.53
N PHE A 320 8.46 21.07 6.31
CA PHE A 320 9.08 19.76 6.06
C PHE A 320 10.18 19.37 7.04
N GLU A 321 10.66 20.29 7.86
CA GLU A 321 11.83 20.07 8.73
C GLU A 321 11.60 20.45 10.19
N ASN A 322 10.61 21.30 10.50
CA ASN A 322 10.24 21.58 11.88
C ASN A 322 9.34 20.45 12.39
N PRO A 323 9.77 19.66 13.39
CA PRO A 323 8.99 18.53 13.89
C PRO A 323 7.60 18.94 14.38
N THR A 324 7.46 20.09 15.04
CA THR A 324 6.17 20.59 15.52
C THR A 324 5.22 20.89 14.37
N MET A 325 5.71 21.58 13.33
CA MET A 325 4.91 21.91 12.14
C MET A 325 4.50 20.66 11.37
N VAL A 326 5.43 19.72 11.16
CA VAL A 326 5.15 18.44 10.50
C VAL A 326 4.11 17.62 11.27
N GLN A 327 4.19 17.61 12.61
CA GLN A 327 3.19 16.95 13.45
C GLN A 327 1.82 17.64 13.34
N PHE A 328 1.79 18.97 13.38
CA PHE A 328 0.58 19.78 13.22
C PHE A 328 -0.09 19.54 11.86
N ASP A 329 0.67 19.60 10.77
CA ASP A 329 0.21 19.36 9.41
C ASP A 329 -0.39 17.96 9.26
N HIS A 330 0.26 16.93 9.81
CA HIS A 330 -0.26 15.57 9.77
C HIS A 330 -1.59 15.43 10.52
N ARG A 331 -1.73 16.07 11.69
CA ARG A 331 -3.01 16.10 12.44
C ARG A 331 -4.10 16.79 11.63
N LEU A 332 -3.81 17.94 11.04
CA LEU A 332 -4.75 18.70 10.23
C LEU A 332 -5.19 17.92 8.99
N LEU A 333 -4.26 17.28 8.29
CA LEU A 333 -4.54 16.38 7.17
C LEU A 333 -5.40 15.18 7.61
N GLY A 334 -5.14 14.60 8.79
CA GLY A 334 -5.94 13.53 9.37
C GLY A 334 -7.39 13.94 9.64
N VAL A 335 -7.61 15.10 10.30
CA VAL A 335 -8.95 15.65 10.57
C VAL A 335 -9.68 16.00 9.27
N THR A 336 -8.98 16.56 8.28
CA THR A 336 -9.55 16.89 6.98
C THR A 336 -9.95 15.63 6.22
N SER A 337 -9.11 14.59 6.25
CA SER A 337 -9.37 13.27 5.63
C SER A 337 -10.61 12.60 6.21
N VAL A 338 -10.73 12.48 7.53
CA VAL A 338 -11.90 11.83 8.15
C VAL A 338 -13.17 12.65 7.89
N THR A 339 -13.10 13.98 7.94
CA THR A 339 -14.23 14.87 7.60
C THR A 339 -14.68 14.65 6.16
N ALA A 340 -13.74 14.61 5.21
CA ALA A 340 -14.03 14.37 3.80
C ALA A 340 -14.65 12.98 3.56
N ILE A 341 -14.14 11.94 4.24
CA ILE A 341 -14.70 10.57 4.16
C ILE A 341 -16.11 10.51 4.75
N THR A 342 -16.35 11.13 5.90
CA THR A 342 -17.67 11.20 6.53
C THR A 342 -18.67 11.94 5.65
N MET A 343 -18.28 13.07 5.06
CA MET A 343 -19.09 13.76 4.06
C MET A 343 -19.37 12.85 2.86
N LEU A 344 -18.34 12.19 2.29
CA LEU A 344 -18.46 11.29 1.16
C LEU A 344 -19.47 10.15 1.44
N TYR A 345 -19.44 9.58 2.64
CA TYR A 345 -20.40 8.59 3.10
C TYR A 345 -21.83 9.15 3.07
N PHE A 346 -22.11 10.29 3.70
CA PHE A 346 -23.46 10.87 3.70
C PHE A 346 -23.96 11.26 2.31
N LEU A 347 -23.08 11.73 1.44
CA LEU A 347 -23.42 12.06 0.05
C LEU A 347 -23.75 10.79 -0.75
N SER A 348 -23.03 9.69 -0.52
CA SER A 348 -23.32 8.40 -1.15
C SER A 348 -24.69 7.84 -0.79
N ARG A 349 -25.21 8.15 0.42
CA ARG A 349 -26.54 7.73 0.88
C ARG A 349 -27.69 8.37 0.10
N ARG A 350 -27.44 9.52 -0.55
CA ARG A 350 -28.44 10.25 -1.35
C ARG A 350 -28.63 9.68 -2.76
N ILE A 351 -27.82 8.68 -3.16
CA ILE A 351 -27.82 8.10 -4.51
C ILE A 351 -28.17 6.61 -4.42
N PRO A 352 -29.02 6.06 -5.33
CA PRO A 352 -29.32 4.64 -5.37
C PRO A 352 -28.12 3.83 -5.90
N LEU A 353 -27.14 3.58 -5.02
CA LEU A 353 -25.93 2.84 -5.36
C LEU A 353 -26.10 1.31 -5.21
N PRO A 354 -25.39 0.50 -6.02
CA PRO A 354 -25.31 -0.96 -5.86
C PRO A 354 -24.84 -1.38 -4.46
N ARG A 355 -25.22 -2.58 -4.03
CA ARG A 355 -24.87 -3.11 -2.69
C ARG A 355 -23.36 -3.08 -2.43
N ARG A 356 -22.54 -3.49 -3.41
CA ARG A 356 -21.07 -3.50 -3.28
C ARG A 356 -20.48 -2.11 -3.11
N THR A 357 -20.96 -1.12 -3.85
CA THR A 357 -20.56 0.29 -3.69
C THR A 357 -20.93 0.84 -2.31
N LYS A 358 -22.13 0.50 -1.81
CA LYS A 358 -22.54 0.87 -0.45
C LYS A 358 -21.65 0.22 0.62
N MET A 359 -21.29 -1.05 0.43
CA MET A 359 -20.33 -1.74 1.31
C MET A 359 -18.96 -1.03 1.29
N ALA A 360 -18.43 -0.69 0.12
CA ALA A 360 -17.18 0.04 0.00
C ALA A 360 -17.20 1.38 0.75
N ALA A 361 -18.31 2.14 0.66
CA ALA A 361 -18.47 3.40 1.38
C ALA A 361 -18.53 3.21 2.92
N VAL A 362 -19.25 2.19 3.41
CA VAL A 362 -19.31 1.86 4.84
C VAL A 362 -17.94 1.38 5.35
N THR A 363 -17.26 0.52 4.59
CA THR A 363 -15.92 0.03 4.93
C THR A 363 -14.91 1.17 4.98
N LEU A 364 -14.93 2.09 4.01
CA LEU A 364 -14.06 3.28 4.02
C LEU A 364 -14.29 4.15 5.27
N LEU A 365 -15.55 4.38 5.64
CA LEU A 365 -15.90 5.12 6.86
C LEU A 365 -15.36 4.43 8.11
N ALA A 366 -15.60 3.12 8.25
CA ALA A 366 -15.15 2.34 9.40
C ALA A 366 -13.61 2.34 9.53
N LEU A 367 -12.90 2.17 8.41
CA LEU A 367 -11.44 2.26 8.37
C LEU A 367 -10.93 3.65 8.75
N ALA A 368 -11.63 4.73 8.38
CA ALA A 368 -11.23 6.09 8.71
C ALA A 368 -11.28 6.33 10.22
N TYR A 369 -12.36 5.94 10.89
CA TYR A 369 -12.47 6.08 12.34
C TYR A 369 -11.53 5.14 13.09
N ALA A 370 -11.31 3.92 12.60
CA ALA A 370 -10.29 3.03 13.15
C ALA A 370 -8.88 3.64 13.03
N GLN A 371 -8.57 4.28 11.90
CA GLN A 371 -7.28 4.94 11.68
C GLN A 371 -7.10 6.14 12.61
N VAL A 372 -8.13 6.95 12.83
CA VAL A 372 -8.10 8.05 13.81
C VAL A 372 -7.84 7.52 15.21
N ALA A 373 -8.51 6.44 15.62
CA ALA A 373 -8.28 5.82 16.92
C ALA A 373 -6.83 5.29 17.06
N LEU A 374 -6.28 4.66 16.02
CA LEU A 374 -4.90 4.21 15.98
C LEU A 374 -3.90 5.37 16.04
N GLY A 375 -4.15 6.47 15.33
CA GLY A 375 -3.30 7.65 15.31
C GLY A 375 -3.26 8.35 16.68
N ILE A 376 -4.43 8.58 17.28
CA ILE A 376 -4.54 9.16 18.63
C ILE A 376 -3.88 8.25 19.66
N SER A 377 -4.13 6.93 19.61
CA SER A 377 -3.51 5.98 20.55
C SER A 377 -1.99 5.91 20.41
N THR A 378 -1.48 5.91 19.18
CA THR A 378 -0.03 5.96 18.91
C THR A 378 0.58 7.22 19.51
N LEU A 379 -0.12 8.35 19.40
CA LEU A 379 0.33 9.62 19.93
C LEU A 379 0.32 9.66 21.47
N LEU A 380 -0.80 9.33 22.10
CA LEU A 380 -0.96 9.42 23.56
C LEU A 380 -0.06 8.43 24.32
N MET A 381 0.30 7.30 23.68
CA MET A 381 1.13 6.25 24.27
C MET A 381 2.62 6.39 23.93
N TYR A 382 3.07 7.56 23.43
CA TYR A 382 4.48 7.83 23.11
C TYR A 382 5.06 6.90 22.03
N VAL A 383 4.31 6.71 20.94
CA VAL A 383 4.71 5.98 19.73
C VAL A 383 5.23 4.55 19.98
N PRO A 384 4.48 3.65 20.67
CA PRO A 384 4.90 2.27 20.83
C PRO A 384 4.99 1.58 19.45
N THR A 385 6.07 0.86 19.18
CA THR A 385 6.33 0.22 17.88
C THR A 385 5.13 -0.58 17.33
N PRO A 386 4.41 -1.42 18.12
CA PRO A 386 3.26 -2.15 17.61
C PRO A 386 2.09 -1.24 17.19
N LEU A 387 1.82 -0.17 17.94
CA LEU A 387 0.76 0.79 17.61
C LEU A 387 1.13 1.61 16.39
N ALA A 388 2.37 2.11 16.31
CA ALA A 388 2.86 2.86 15.17
C ALA A 388 2.84 2.02 13.87
N ALA A 389 3.29 0.76 13.94
CA ALA A 389 3.23 -0.17 12.81
C ALA A 389 1.77 -0.51 12.41
N THR A 390 0.87 -0.65 13.39
CA THR A 390 -0.55 -0.88 13.12
C THR A 390 -1.21 0.36 12.51
N HIS A 391 -0.86 1.56 12.96
CA HIS A 391 -1.31 2.82 12.38
C HIS A 391 -0.84 2.95 10.91
N GLN A 392 0.41 2.62 10.61
CA GLN A 392 0.90 2.59 9.22
C GLN A 392 0.16 1.55 8.37
N SER A 393 -0.07 0.35 8.91
CA SER A 393 -0.84 -0.71 8.25
C SER A 393 -2.29 -0.30 8.00
N GLY A 394 -2.91 0.37 8.97
CA GLY A 394 -4.26 0.92 8.88
C GLY A 394 -4.36 2.02 7.82
N SER A 395 -3.32 2.82 7.64
CA SER A 395 -3.25 3.83 6.56
C SER A 395 -3.31 3.18 5.17
N LEU A 396 -2.63 2.05 4.97
CA LEU A 396 -2.72 1.28 3.72
C LEU A 396 -4.12 0.67 3.53
N ALA A 397 -4.71 0.13 4.59
CA ALA A 397 -6.07 -0.40 4.54
C ALA A 397 -7.08 0.70 4.18
N LEU A 398 -6.94 1.89 4.77
CA LEU A 398 -7.76 3.07 4.47
C LEU A 398 -7.64 3.47 2.99
N LEU A 399 -6.41 3.57 2.48
CA LEU A 399 -6.14 3.86 1.08
C LEU A 399 -6.73 2.79 0.14
N SER A 400 -6.69 1.51 0.55
CA SER A 400 -7.34 0.41 -0.17
C SER A 400 -8.85 0.58 -0.26
N GLY A 401 -9.49 0.97 0.86
CA GLY A 401 -10.92 1.27 0.91
C GLY A 401 -11.30 2.43 -0.01
N ALA A 402 -10.47 3.48 -0.06
CA ALA A 402 -10.68 4.62 -0.94
C ALA A 402 -10.58 4.22 -2.42
N LEU A 403 -9.56 3.45 -2.79
CA LEU A 403 -9.38 2.92 -4.14
C LEU A 403 -10.52 1.97 -4.54
N TRP A 404 -10.98 1.12 -3.62
CA TRP A 404 -12.11 0.23 -3.86
C TRP A 404 -13.38 1.03 -4.15
N LEU A 405 -13.73 2.01 -3.32
CA LEU A 405 -14.89 2.86 -3.56
C LEU A 405 -14.79 3.61 -4.89
N MET A 406 -13.63 4.18 -5.21
CA MET A 406 -13.40 4.82 -6.50
C MET A 406 -13.57 3.85 -7.68
N ASN A 407 -13.13 2.61 -7.53
CA ASN A 407 -13.25 1.59 -8.58
C ASN A 407 -14.72 1.20 -8.82
N GLU A 408 -15.51 1.05 -7.76
CA GLU A 408 -16.95 0.79 -7.83
C GLU A 408 -17.72 1.96 -8.47
N LEU A 409 -17.27 3.20 -8.23
CA LEU A 409 -17.86 4.41 -8.80
C LEU A 409 -17.35 4.71 -10.21
N ARG A 410 -16.45 3.92 -10.81
CA ARG A 410 -15.86 4.21 -12.11
C ARG A 410 -16.92 4.30 -13.21
N ARG A 411 -16.74 5.26 -14.13
CA ARG A 411 -17.58 5.38 -15.34
C ARG A 411 -17.30 4.22 -16.29
N VAL A 412 -18.35 3.52 -16.70
CA VAL A 412 -18.29 2.57 -17.82
C VAL A 412 -18.24 3.40 -19.11
N PRO A 413 -17.19 3.28 -19.94
CA PRO A 413 -17.19 3.89 -21.26
C PRO A 413 -18.42 3.40 -22.03
N LYS A 414 -19.15 4.32 -22.68
CA LYS A 414 -20.29 3.97 -23.53
C LYS A 414 -19.84 3.19 -24.75
#